data_AF-A0A8F5VKY3-F1
#
_entry.id   AF-A0A8F5VKY3-F1
#
_cell.length_a   1.000
_cell.length_b   1.000
_cell.length_c   1.000
_cell.angle_alpha   90.00
_cell.angle_beta   90.00
_cell.angle_gamma   90.00
#
_symmetry.space_group_name_H-M   'P 1'
#
loop_
_entity.id
_entity.type
_entity.pdbx_description
1 polymer ?
#
loop_
_entity_poly.entity_id
_entity_poly.type
_entity_poly.pdbx_seq_one_letter_code
_entity_poly.pdbx_strand_id
1 'polypeptide(L)'
;MISAYITTHEGLVPVDTWEDGCWIKVVNPTEKEISLLVERFGVWVEFFTDPLDVDERARFEVDEGNVLILIRSPRREPEEAVIPYITLPIGIILTGHVIITVTLTEVDVLDEFLSGWVRNFDTRTRTRFALQICYRTALRFLRYLKDINRMSSQIEMNLHRSTTNVLLLDLFNLHKSLVFFTTSLRSNSLMVEKFSYSNILEMTDEEHDLYEEMVIENKQALEMANIYTSIIMGMTGTFASIINNNVNVVMKLLTSITILISLPTLIASIYGMNVHLPLQDNPFAFSFIMFCAVAASALGLFILVRWKVL
;
A
#
# COMPACT_ATOMS: atom_id res chain seq x y z
N MET A 1 -19.06 2.93 21.36
CA MET A 1 -19.91 1.75 21.62
C MET A 1 -19.08 0.70 22.36
N ILE A 2 -19.47 0.38 23.59
CA ILE A 2 -18.78 -0.59 24.46
C ILE A 2 -19.60 -1.87 24.51
N SER A 3 -18.93 -3.01 24.37
CA SER A 3 -19.52 -4.35 24.50
C SER A 3 -18.58 -5.23 25.31
N ALA A 4 -19.11 -6.20 26.06
CA ALA A 4 -18.31 -7.08 26.89
C ALA A 4 -18.68 -8.54 26.63
N TYR A 5 -17.68 -9.42 26.70
CA TYR A 5 -17.81 -10.83 26.38
C TYR A 5 -16.99 -11.70 27.35
N ILE A 6 -17.41 -12.94 27.57
CA ILE A 6 -16.66 -13.91 28.38
C ILE A 6 -16.63 -15.28 27.70
N THR A 7 -15.50 -15.97 27.79
CA THR A 7 -15.40 -17.35 27.28
C THR A 7 -16.10 -18.33 28.22
N THR A 8 -16.98 -19.15 27.65
CA THR A 8 -17.67 -20.26 28.31
C THR A 8 -17.39 -21.59 27.57
N HIS A 9 -17.89 -22.71 28.09
CA HIS A 9 -17.77 -24.01 27.42
C HIS A 9 -18.45 -24.06 26.04
N GLU A 10 -19.43 -23.18 25.80
CA GLU A 10 -20.17 -23.09 24.52
C GLU A 10 -19.57 -22.06 23.55
N GLY A 11 -18.53 -21.33 23.97
CA GLY A 11 -17.88 -20.27 23.20
C GLY A 11 -17.97 -18.91 23.88
N LEU A 12 -17.77 -17.86 23.08
CA LEU A 12 -17.78 -16.47 23.55
C LEU A 12 -19.22 -15.95 23.68
N VAL A 13 -19.60 -15.51 24.87
CA VAL A 13 -20.97 -15.06 25.19
C VAL A 13 -20.94 -13.59 25.63
N PRO A 14 -21.89 -12.74 25.20
CA PRO A 14 -21.98 -11.36 25.67
C PRO A 14 -22.37 -11.30 27.15
N VAL A 15 -21.83 -10.30 27.87
CA VAL A 15 -22.15 -10.02 29.27
C VAL A 15 -22.50 -8.54 29.46
N ASP A 16 -23.46 -8.27 30.35
CA ASP A 16 -23.92 -6.90 30.64
C ASP A 16 -23.02 -6.16 31.65
N THR A 17 -22.24 -6.92 32.41
CA THR A 17 -21.38 -6.43 33.48
C THR A 17 -19.90 -6.62 33.11
N TRP A 18 -19.07 -5.62 33.42
CA TRP A 18 -17.60 -5.76 33.27
C TRP A 18 -17.04 -6.51 34.49
N GLU A 19 -17.15 -7.84 34.44
CA GLU A 19 -16.69 -8.78 35.47
C GLU A 19 -15.28 -9.30 35.19
N ASP A 20 -14.65 -9.91 36.19
CA ASP A 20 -13.33 -10.50 36.05
C ASP A 20 -13.32 -11.59 34.97
N GLY A 21 -12.27 -11.57 34.14
CA GLY A 21 -12.10 -12.49 33.03
C GLY A 21 -12.88 -12.11 31.77
N CYS A 22 -13.58 -10.97 31.74
CA CYS A 22 -14.24 -10.51 30.53
C CYS A 22 -13.27 -9.80 29.55
N TRP A 23 -13.62 -9.87 28.28
CA TRP A 23 -13.07 -9.05 27.21
C TRP A 23 -14.04 -7.91 26.90
N ILE A 24 -13.56 -6.67 27.02
CA ILE A 24 -14.31 -5.45 26.73
C ILE A 24 -13.86 -4.91 25.37
N LYS A 25 -14.75 -4.96 24.38
CA LYS A 25 -14.54 -4.38 23.05
C LYS A 25 -15.11 -2.96 23.01
N VAL A 26 -14.22 -1.99 22.78
CA VAL A 26 -14.52 -0.56 22.74
C VAL A 26 -14.23 -0.03 21.34
N VAL A 27 -15.29 0.40 20.65
CA VAL A 27 -15.19 0.96 19.30
C VAL A 27 -15.62 2.42 19.31
N ASN A 28 -14.73 3.30 18.85
CA ASN A 28 -14.91 4.76 18.77
C ASN A 28 -15.61 5.36 20.00
N PRO A 29 -15.00 5.25 21.20
CA PRO A 29 -15.63 5.71 22.43
C PRO A 29 -15.71 7.24 22.47
N THR A 30 -16.79 7.74 23.06
CA THR A 30 -16.93 9.15 23.41
C THR A 30 -16.09 9.52 24.63
N GLU A 31 -15.77 10.80 24.83
CA GLU A 31 -15.04 11.26 26.03
C GLU A 31 -15.68 10.82 27.35
N LYS A 32 -17.02 10.73 27.38
CA LYS A 32 -17.78 10.24 28.54
C LYS A 32 -17.57 8.75 28.77
N GLU A 33 -17.59 7.95 27.72
CA GLU A 33 -17.28 6.51 27.77
C GLU A 33 -15.84 6.27 28.21
N ILE A 34 -14.88 7.06 27.71
CA ILE A 34 -13.47 7.00 28.14
C ILE A 34 -13.36 7.32 29.64
N SER A 35 -13.98 8.42 30.09
CA SER A 35 -13.94 8.82 31.51
C SER A 35 -14.47 7.72 32.44
N LEU A 36 -15.56 7.05 32.03
CA LEU A 36 -16.14 5.93 32.77
C LEU A 36 -15.19 4.71 32.85
N LEU A 37 -14.47 4.41 31.77
CA LEU A 37 -13.49 3.32 31.74
C LEU A 37 -12.26 3.65 32.60
N VAL A 38 -11.76 4.89 32.53
CA VAL A 38 -10.65 5.39 33.34
C VAL A 38 -10.99 5.29 34.83
N GLU A 39 -12.16 5.79 35.24
CA GLU A 39 -12.60 5.77 36.65
C GLU A 39 -12.78 4.33 37.16
N ARG A 40 -13.33 3.43 36.33
CA ARG A 40 -13.61 2.05 36.73
C ARG A 40 -12.35 1.19 36.85
N PHE A 41 -11.42 1.31 35.91
CA PHE A 41 -10.25 0.43 35.83
C PHE A 41 -8.98 1.06 36.39
N GLY A 42 -8.96 2.36 36.71
CA GLY A 42 -7.77 3.04 37.19
C GLY A 42 -6.64 3.05 36.15
N VAL A 43 -6.99 3.13 34.87
CA VAL A 43 -6.06 3.13 33.74
C VAL A 43 -5.92 4.56 33.22
N TRP A 44 -4.71 4.94 32.80
CA TRP A 44 -4.45 6.27 32.23
C TRP A 44 -5.29 6.54 30.98
N VAL A 45 -5.65 7.82 30.78
CA VAL A 45 -6.54 8.23 29.69
C VAL A 45 -5.92 7.95 28.32
N GLU A 46 -4.59 8.07 28.23
CA GLU A 46 -3.76 7.83 27.05
C GLU A 46 -3.97 6.42 26.48
N PHE A 47 -4.18 5.42 27.34
CA PHE A 47 -4.41 4.03 26.89
C PHE A 47 -5.69 3.88 26.07
N PHE A 48 -6.66 4.79 26.26
CA PHE A 48 -7.90 4.82 25.49
C PHE A 48 -7.87 5.83 24.33
N THR A 49 -7.11 6.92 24.45
CA THR A 49 -7.06 7.95 23.40
C THR A 49 -6.04 7.66 22.32
N ASP A 50 -4.87 7.11 22.67
CA ASP A 50 -3.78 6.85 21.72
C ASP A 50 -4.21 5.87 20.61
N PRO A 51 -4.97 4.78 20.89
CA PRO A 51 -5.48 3.90 19.83
C PRO A 51 -6.49 4.55 18.87
N LEU A 52 -6.99 5.75 19.17
CA LEU A 52 -7.91 6.51 18.33
C LEU A 52 -7.17 7.44 17.37
N ASP A 53 -5.89 7.72 17.61
CA ASP A 53 -5.06 8.46 16.66
C ASP A 53 -4.62 7.53 15.51
N VAL A 54 -5.03 7.89 14.29
CA VAL A 54 -4.73 7.14 13.06
C VAL A 54 -3.23 7.03 12.84
N ASP A 55 -2.42 7.98 13.28
CA ASP A 55 -0.96 8.00 13.04
C ASP A 55 -0.14 7.30 14.15
N GLU A 56 -0.81 6.73 15.15
CA GLU A 56 -0.17 6.21 16.36
C GLU A 56 0.69 4.96 16.13
N ARG A 57 1.91 4.94 16.68
CA ARG A 57 2.87 3.86 16.40
C ARG A 57 2.74 2.70 17.37
N ALA A 58 2.91 1.50 16.84
CA ALA A 58 2.93 0.29 17.64
C ALA A 58 4.02 0.37 18.71
N ARG A 59 3.63 0.11 19.96
CA ARG A 59 4.50 0.17 21.13
C ARG A 59 3.92 -0.67 22.26
N PHE A 60 4.71 -0.78 23.30
CA PHE A 60 4.36 -1.46 24.53
C PHE A 60 4.65 -0.53 25.70
N GLU A 61 3.66 -0.34 26.59
CA GLU A 61 3.77 0.51 27.77
C GLU A 61 3.25 -0.21 29.00
N VAL A 62 3.88 0.05 30.14
CA VAL A 62 3.48 -0.47 31.44
C VAL A 62 3.37 0.70 32.39
N ASP A 63 2.24 0.77 33.07
CA ASP A 63 2.02 1.76 34.11
C ASP A 63 1.22 1.16 35.27
N GLU A 64 1.77 1.25 36.49
CA GLU A 64 1.12 0.80 37.73
C GLU A 64 0.47 -0.61 37.67
N GLY A 65 1.06 -1.54 36.89
CA GLY A 65 0.55 -2.91 36.70
C GLY A 65 -0.47 -3.08 35.58
N ASN A 66 -0.87 -1.99 34.92
CA ASN A 66 -1.58 -1.98 33.65
C ASN A 66 -0.61 -2.05 32.48
N VAL A 67 -1.02 -2.73 31.41
CA VAL A 67 -0.20 -2.89 30.21
C VAL A 67 -0.99 -2.43 29.00
N LEU A 68 -0.41 -1.54 28.19
CA LEU A 68 -0.90 -1.20 26.86
C LEU A 68 -0.02 -1.86 25.81
N ILE A 69 -0.63 -2.69 24.98
CA ILE A 69 -0.04 -3.20 23.74
C ILE A 69 -0.74 -2.47 22.60
N LEU A 70 -0.03 -1.59 21.92
CA LEU A 70 -0.53 -0.91 20.74
C LEU A 70 0.04 -1.58 19.51
N ILE A 71 -0.81 -2.11 18.64
CA ILE A 71 -0.43 -2.77 17.38
C ILE A 71 -1.10 -2.09 16.20
N ARG A 72 -0.49 -2.17 15.02
CA ARG A 72 -1.14 -1.74 13.78
C ARG A 72 -1.74 -2.94 13.07
N SER A 73 -3.00 -2.81 12.65
CA SER A 73 -3.77 -3.84 11.96
C SER A 73 -4.18 -3.37 10.57
N PRO A 74 -4.14 -4.25 9.55
CA PRO A 74 -4.50 -3.84 8.20
C PRO A 74 -6.02 -3.86 8.03
N ARG A 75 -6.50 -2.93 7.23
CA ARG A 75 -7.92 -2.77 6.91
C ARG A 75 -8.09 -2.63 5.41
N ARG A 76 -9.07 -3.35 4.87
CA ARG A 76 -9.55 -3.14 3.51
C ARG A 76 -10.55 -2.00 3.50
N GLU A 77 -10.33 -1.03 2.63
CA GLU A 77 -11.26 0.09 2.44
C GLU A 77 -12.38 -0.28 1.46
N PRO A 78 -13.51 0.46 1.49
CA PRO A 78 -14.59 0.31 0.51
C PRO A 78 -14.10 0.44 -0.94
N GLU A 79 -14.85 -0.12 -1.90
CA GLU A 79 -14.44 -0.12 -3.32
C GLU A 79 -14.32 1.29 -3.91
N GLU A 80 -15.02 2.28 -3.35
CA GLU A 80 -14.95 3.69 -3.75
C GLU A 80 -13.69 4.41 -3.26
N ALA A 81 -12.95 3.81 -2.32
CA ALA A 81 -11.76 4.42 -1.76
C ALA A 81 -10.60 4.39 -2.78
N VAL A 82 -9.88 5.52 -2.86
CA VAL A 82 -8.72 5.65 -3.76
C VAL A 82 -7.59 4.67 -3.39
N ILE A 83 -7.38 4.46 -2.09
CA ILE A 83 -6.37 3.54 -1.57
C ILE A 83 -7.10 2.33 -1.01
N PRO A 84 -6.93 1.12 -1.59
CA PRO A 84 -7.76 -0.03 -1.25
C PRO A 84 -7.42 -0.65 0.12
N TYR A 85 -6.23 -0.39 0.65
CA TYR A 85 -5.81 -0.91 1.94
C TYR A 85 -5.07 0.15 2.75
N ILE A 86 -5.43 0.25 4.02
CA ILE A 86 -4.78 1.11 5.01
C ILE A 86 -4.45 0.30 6.26
N THR A 87 -3.90 0.97 7.27
CA THR A 87 -3.60 0.36 8.57
C THR A 87 -4.12 1.25 9.67
N LEU A 88 -4.77 0.68 10.68
CA LEU A 88 -5.28 1.40 11.85
C LEU A 88 -4.70 0.80 13.14
N PRO A 89 -4.59 1.58 14.23
CA PRO A 89 -4.15 1.05 15.51
C PRO A 89 -5.23 0.20 16.17
N ILE A 90 -4.79 -0.78 16.95
CA ILE A 90 -5.57 -1.50 17.96
C ILE A 90 -4.82 -1.32 19.28
N GLY A 91 -5.48 -0.74 20.27
CA GLY A 91 -5.01 -0.74 21.65
C GLY A 91 -5.52 -1.98 22.36
N ILE A 92 -4.64 -2.73 22.98
CA ILE A 92 -4.97 -3.89 23.81
C ILE A 92 -4.47 -3.58 25.21
N ILE A 93 -5.39 -3.37 26.14
CA ILE A 93 -5.12 -2.99 27.51
C ILE A 93 -5.32 -4.22 28.39
N LEU A 94 -4.31 -4.59 29.16
CA LEU A 94 -4.39 -5.60 30.21
C LEU A 94 -4.43 -4.87 31.56
N THR A 95 -5.55 -4.96 32.27
CA THR A 95 -5.75 -4.32 33.57
C THR A 95 -6.51 -5.25 34.51
N GLY A 96 -6.11 -5.34 35.78
CA GLY A 96 -6.78 -6.20 36.77
C GLY A 96 -6.89 -7.66 36.31
N HIS A 97 -8.13 -8.14 36.11
CA HIS A 97 -8.44 -9.44 35.50
C HIS A 97 -9.23 -9.33 34.18
N VAL A 98 -9.20 -8.16 33.52
CA VAL A 98 -9.90 -7.93 32.25
C VAL A 98 -8.93 -7.56 31.13
N ILE A 99 -9.40 -7.76 29.89
CA ILE A 99 -8.73 -7.30 28.67
C ILE A 99 -9.66 -6.32 27.95
N ILE A 100 -9.13 -5.17 27.54
CA ILE A 100 -9.90 -4.13 26.85
C ILE A 100 -9.25 -3.89 25.50
N THR A 101 -10.03 -3.97 24.43
CA THR A 101 -9.57 -3.60 23.08
C THR A 101 -10.20 -2.30 22.66
N VAL A 102 -9.40 -1.31 22.26
CA VAL A 102 -9.85 0.01 21.82
C VAL A 102 -9.48 0.22 20.36
N THR A 103 -10.46 0.58 19.54
CA THR A 103 -10.26 0.85 18.11
C THR A 103 -11.09 2.05 17.64
N LEU A 104 -10.59 2.79 16.65
CA LEU A 104 -11.32 3.89 16.02
C LEU A 104 -12.52 3.42 15.19
N THR A 105 -12.41 2.24 14.59
CA THR A 105 -13.46 1.61 13.76
C THR A 105 -13.54 0.13 14.08
N GLU A 106 -14.57 -0.55 13.57
CA GLU A 106 -14.58 -2.02 13.57
C GLU A 106 -13.35 -2.58 12.85
N VAL A 107 -12.81 -3.67 13.38
CA VAL A 107 -11.59 -4.32 12.88
C VAL A 107 -11.82 -5.81 12.73
N ASP A 108 -11.59 -6.30 11.50
CA ASP A 108 -11.85 -7.69 11.12
C ASP A 108 -11.20 -8.72 12.06
N VAL A 109 -10.00 -8.42 12.56
CA VAL A 109 -9.28 -9.31 13.47
C VAL A 109 -10.09 -9.59 14.74
N LEU A 110 -10.76 -8.57 15.31
CA LEU A 110 -11.58 -8.75 16.51
C LEU A 110 -12.88 -9.49 16.18
N ASP A 111 -13.45 -9.24 15.00
CA ASP A 111 -14.69 -9.90 14.55
C ASP A 111 -14.49 -11.40 14.25
N GLU A 112 -13.27 -11.83 13.90
CA GLU A 112 -12.92 -13.25 13.78
C GLU A 112 -13.09 -14.02 15.11
N PHE A 113 -12.90 -13.36 16.25
CA PHE A 113 -13.16 -13.96 17.57
C PHE A 113 -14.65 -13.98 17.91
N LEU A 114 -15.38 -12.90 17.59
CA LEU A 114 -16.83 -12.81 17.81
C LEU A 114 -17.62 -13.82 16.97
N SER A 115 -17.15 -14.10 15.75
CA SER A 115 -17.79 -15.06 14.82
C SER A 115 -17.46 -16.53 15.09
N GLY A 116 -16.58 -16.82 16.06
CA GLY A 116 -16.13 -18.18 16.38
C GLY A 116 -15.19 -18.78 15.33
N TRP A 117 -14.65 -17.96 14.43
CA TRP A 117 -13.67 -18.39 13.43
C TRP A 117 -12.34 -18.76 14.09
N VAL A 118 -11.94 -17.98 15.11
CA VAL A 118 -10.85 -18.34 16.01
C VAL A 118 -11.39 -19.23 17.12
N ARG A 119 -10.75 -20.38 17.32
CA ARG A 119 -11.07 -21.34 18.39
C ARG A 119 -9.93 -21.36 19.41
N ASN A 120 -10.19 -21.97 20.57
CA ASN A 120 -9.19 -22.21 21.62
C ASN A 120 -8.55 -20.92 22.16
N PHE A 121 -9.37 -19.92 22.47
CA PHE A 121 -8.98 -18.75 23.24
C PHE A 121 -9.83 -18.66 24.51
N ASP A 122 -9.26 -18.11 25.58
CA ASP A 122 -9.95 -17.85 26.83
C ASP A 122 -9.68 -16.41 27.27
N THR A 123 -10.75 -15.63 27.41
CA THR A 123 -10.71 -14.24 27.88
C THR A 123 -10.08 -14.10 29.28
N ARG A 124 -10.07 -15.18 30.08
CA ARG A 124 -9.40 -15.23 31.39
C ARG A 124 -7.87 -15.29 31.28
N THR A 125 -7.35 -15.86 30.20
CA THR A 125 -5.91 -15.93 29.89
C THR A 125 -5.49 -14.72 29.07
N ARG A 126 -5.47 -13.55 29.71
CA ARG A 126 -5.37 -12.24 29.03
C ARG A 126 -4.12 -12.09 28.17
N THR A 127 -2.96 -12.54 28.66
CA THR A 127 -1.69 -12.46 27.93
C THR A 127 -1.75 -13.31 26.67
N ARG A 128 -2.09 -14.60 26.79
CA ARG A 128 -2.36 -15.48 25.64
C ARG A 128 -3.36 -14.88 24.65
N PHE A 129 -4.49 -14.36 25.13
CA PHE A 129 -5.51 -13.80 24.25
C PHE A 129 -5.01 -12.55 23.50
N ALA A 130 -4.24 -11.67 24.17
CA ALA A 130 -3.60 -10.54 23.51
C ALA A 130 -2.60 -10.98 22.42
N LEU A 131 -1.76 -11.98 22.72
CA LEU A 131 -0.84 -12.57 21.74
C LEU A 131 -1.60 -13.20 20.56
N GLN A 132 -2.74 -13.84 20.81
CA GLN A 132 -3.60 -14.37 19.75
C GLN A 132 -4.11 -13.23 18.86
N ILE A 133 -4.57 -12.10 19.41
CA ILE A 133 -4.98 -10.93 18.61
C ILE A 133 -3.81 -10.45 17.73
N CYS A 134 -2.61 -10.33 18.29
CA CYS A 134 -1.42 -9.92 17.53
C CYS A 134 -1.07 -10.94 16.43
N TYR A 135 -1.10 -12.24 16.72
CA TYR A 135 -0.88 -13.31 15.76
C TYR A 135 -1.90 -13.29 14.61
N ARG A 136 -3.20 -13.17 14.94
CA ARG A 136 -4.28 -13.02 13.94
C ARG A 136 -4.08 -11.78 13.08
N THR A 137 -3.56 -10.70 13.65
CA THR A 137 -3.21 -9.47 12.92
C THR A 137 -2.11 -9.71 11.89
N ALA A 138 -1.03 -10.43 12.25
CA ALA A 138 0.04 -10.80 11.32
C ALA A 138 -0.48 -11.66 10.15
N LEU A 139 -1.34 -12.65 10.44
CA LEU A 139 -1.98 -13.47 9.41
C LEU A 139 -2.90 -12.64 8.48
N ARG A 140 -3.56 -11.60 9.02
CA ARG A 140 -4.38 -10.69 8.20
C ARG A 140 -3.53 -9.89 7.23
N PHE A 141 -2.36 -9.41 7.64
CA PHE A 141 -1.40 -8.77 6.72
C PHE A 141 -1.02 -9.71 5.58
N LEU A 142 -0.66 -10.96 5.88
CA LEU A 142 -0.28 -11.95 4.86
C LEU A 142 -1.40 -12.21 3.86
N ARG A 143 -2.65 -12.28 4.33
CA ARG A 143 -3.82 -12.44 3.46
C ARG A 143 -3.95 -11.26 2.50
N TYR A 144 -3.93 -10.03 3.00
CA TYR A 144 -4.07 -8.85 2.14
C TYR A 144 -2.87 -8.58 1.25
N LEU A 145 -1.66 -8.97 1.66
CA LEU A 145 -0.48 -8.95 0.79
C LEU A 145 -0.69 -9.87 -0.43
N LYS A 146 -1.27 -11.07 -0.23
CA LYS A 146 -1.62 -11.97 -1.35
C LYS A 146 -2.68 -11.35 -2.27
N ASP A 147 -3.68 -10.67 -1.70
CA ASP A 147 -4.71 -9.97 -2.48
C ASP A 147 -4.09 -8.83 -3.31
N ILE A 148 -3.24 -7.99 -2.71
CA ILE A 148 -2.50 -6.91 -3.40
C ILE A 148 -1.65 -7.49 -4.53
N ASN A 149 -0.93 -8.57 -4.29
CA ASN A 149 -0.12 -9.21 -5.33
C ASN A 149 -0.98 -9.69 -6.50
N ARG A 150 -2.14 -10.30 -6.24
CA ARG A 150 -3.08 -10.73 -7.28
C ARG A 150 -3.63 -9.53 -8.07
N MET A 151 -4.01 -8.45 -7.40
CA MET A 151 -4.46 -7.21 -8.05
C MET A 151 -3.35 -6.60 -8.92
N SER A 152 -2.13 -6.54 -8.40
CA SER A 152 -0.95 -6.04 -9.11
C SER A 152 -0.67 -6.85 -10.38
N SER A 153 -0.67 -8.19 -10.30
CA SER A 153 -0.47 -9.05 -11.49
C SER A 153 -1.58 -8.88 -12.54
N GLN A 154 -2.82 -8.62 -12.12
CA GLN A 154 -3.91 -8.35 -13.06
C GLN A 154 -3.71 -7.01 -13.78
N ILE A 155 -3.26 -5.98 -13.06
CA ILE A 155 -2.92 -4.66 -13.64
C ILE A 155 -1.74 -4.80 -14.61
N GLU A 156 -0.71 -5.55 -14.24
CA GLU A 156 0.45 -5.84 -15.08
C GLU A 156 0.04 -6.45 -16.43
N MET A 157 -0.80 -7.49 -16.41
CA MET A 157 -1.30 -8.15 -17.62
C MET A 157 -2.11 -7.18 -18.51
N ASN A 158 -2.87 -6.27 -17.91
CA ASN A 158 -3.63 -5.26 -18.63
C ASN A 158 -2.73 -4.17 -19.24
N LEU A 159 -1.70 -3.74 -18.51
CA LEU A 159 -0.71 -2.75 -18.98
C LEU A 159 0.11 -3.26 -20.16
N HIS A 160 0.40 -4.57 -20.22
CA HIS A 160 1.02 -5.20 -21.39
C HIS A 160 0.19 -5.09 -22.67
N ARG A 161 -1.15 -5.06 -22.56
CA ARG A 161 -2.06 -4.94 -23.71
C ARG A 161 -2.29 -3.48 -24.10
N SER A 162 -2.49 -2.60 -23.12
CA SER A 162 -2.68 -1.18 -23.35
C SER A 162 -2.24 -0.35 -22.14
N THR A 163 -1.21 0.49 -22.30
CA THR A 163 -0.79 1.41 -21.25
C THR A 163 -1.80 2.56 -21.13
N THR A 164 -2.57 2.58 -20.04
CA THR A 164 -3.55 3.64 -19.75
C THR A 164 -3.21 4.31 -18.43
N ASN A 165 -3.38 5.63 -18.32
CA ASN A 165 -3.13 6.39 -17.09
C ASN A 165 -3.86 5.83 -15.87
N VAL A 166 -5.09 5.32 -16.05
CA VAL A 166 -5.90 4.70 -14.99
C VAL A 166 -5.17 3.51 -14.37
N LEU A 167 -4.64 2.59 -15.18
CA LEU A 167 -3.93 1.41 -14.69
C LEU A 167 -2.63 1.77 -13.94
N LEU A 168 -1.95 2.86 -14.35
CA LEU A 168 -0.78 3.37 -13.63
C LEU A 168 -1.15 3.99 -12.29
N LEU A 169 -2.30 4.68 -12.22
CA LEU A 169 -2.84 5.22 -10.96
C LEU A 169 -3.25 4.09 -10.01
N ASP A 170 -3.89 3.04 -10.50
CA ASP A 170 -4.24 1.86 -9.70
C ASP A 170 -2.99 1.21 -9.11
N LEU A 171 -1.93 1.07 -9.93
CA LEU A 171 -0.65 0.55 -9.47
C LEU A 171 -0.01 1.44 -8.40
N PHE A 172 -0.09 2.76 -8.57
CA PHE A 172 0.39 3.73 -7.58
C PHE A 172 -0.40 3.66 -6.27
N ASN A 173 -1.71 3.42 -6.33
CA ASN A 173 -2.54 3.26 -5.13
C ASN A 173 -2.23 1.95 -4.40
N LEU A 174 -1.98 0.84 -5.11
CA LEU A 174 -1.45 -0.39 -4.50
C LEU A 174 -0.07 -0.18 -3.86
N HIS A 175 0.80 0.62 -4.48
CA HIS A 175 2.08 0.98 -3.89
C HIS A 175 1.89 1.73 -2.56
N LYS A 176 0.97 2.70 -2.47
CA LYS A 176 0.65 3.38 -1.20
C LYS A 176 0.17 2.41 -0.13
N SER A 177 -0.71 1.47 -0.48
CA SER A 177 -1.13 0.39 0.43
C SER A 177 0.06 -0.39 0.99
N LEU A 178 1.01 -0.77 0.14
CA LEU A 178 2.22 -1.47 0.58
C LEU A 178 3.11 -0.60 1.48
N VAL A 179 3.20 0.71 1.24
CA VAL A 179 3.94 1.63 2.14
C VAL A 179 3.30 1.67 3.53
N PHE A 180 1.97 1.74 3.64
CA PHE A 180 1.28 1.66 4.92
C PHE A 180 1.56 0.33 5.63
N PHE A 181 1.53 -0.78 4.89
CA PHE A 181 1.80 -2.11 5.44
C PHE A 181 3.24 -2.26 5.91
N THR A 182 4.23 -1.92 5.08
CA THR A 182 5.65 -1.98 5.44
C THR A 182 5.96 -1.13 6.66
N THR A 183 5.40 0.07 6.74
CA THR A 183 5.59 0.97 7.90
C THR A 183 4.99 0.36 9.17
N SER A 184 3.77 -0.17 9.08
CA SER A 184 3.08 -0.80 10.20
C SER A 184 3.74 -2.09 10.67
N LEU A 185 4.11 -2.99 9.76
CA LEU A 185 4.80 -4.25 10.06
C LEU A 185 6.17 -4.02 10.68
N ARG A 186 6.89 -2.97 10.23
CA ARG A 186 8.14 -2.55 10.86
C ARG A 186 7.92 -2.03 12.27
N SER A 187 6.88 -1.21 12.48
CA SER A 187 6.52 -0.72 13.82
C SER A 187 6.15 -1.88 14.75
N ASN A 188 5.34 -2.83 14.26
CA ASN A 188 4.99 -4.04 15.01
C ASN A 188 6.23 -4.86 15.36
N SER A 189 7.16 -5.05 14.41
CA SER A 189 8.41 -5.78 14.65
C SER A 189 9.24 -5.17 15.77
N LEU A 190 9.38 -3.84 15.80
CA LEU A 190 10.12 -3.14 16.86
C LEU A 190 9.46 -3.27 18.23
N MET A 191 8.12 -3.31 18.28
CA MET A 191 7.38 -3.54 19.52
C MET A 191 7.59 -4.97 20.03
N VAL A 192 7.52 -5.95 19.13
CA VAL A 192 7.78 -7.36 19.43
C VAL A 192 9.21 -7.56 19.97
N GLU A 193 10.23 -6.97 19.33
CA GLU A 193 11.61 -7.03 19.83
C GLU A 193 11.71 -6.51 21.28
N LYS A 194 11.07 -5.39 21.60
CA LYS A 194 11.06 -4.84 22.97
C LYS A 194 10.37 -5.78 23.97
N PHE A 195 9.32 -6.47 23.53
CA PHE A 195 8.57 -7.41 24.37
C PHE A 195 9.51 -8.52 24.91
N SER A 196 10.32 -9.13 24.03
CA SER A 196 11.27 -10.19 24.42
C SER A 196 12.37 -9.73 25.40
N TYR A 197 12.90 -8.51 25.24
CA TYR A 197 13.98 -8.02 26.11
C TYR A 197 13.54 -7.67 27.53
N SER A 198 12.26 -7.35 27.69
CA SER A 198 11.78 -6.66 28.87
C SER A 198 11.40 -7.58 30.04
N ASN A 199 11.19 -8.88 29.77
CA ASN A 199 10.74 -9.87 30.76
C ASN A 199 9.51 -9.41 31.57
N ILE A 200 8.71 -8.50 31.00
CA ILE A 200 7.65 -7.75 31.71
C ILE A 200 6.44 -8.64 32.04
N LEU A 201 6.19 -9.66 31.24
CA LEU A 201 5.12 -10.63 31.45
C LEU A 201 5.77 -11.99 31.70
N GLU A 202 5.50 -12.59 32.86
CA GLU A 202 5.81 -14.00 33.10
C GLU A 202 4.96 -14.84 32.14
N MET A 203 5.54 -15.18 30.99
CA MET A 203 4.88 -16.00 29.97
C MET A 203 5.00 -17.47 30.34
N THR A 204 3.91 -18.20 30.13
CA THR A 204 3.94 -19.67 30.11
C THR A 204 4.65 -20.17 28.83
N ASP A 205 5.11 -21.42 28.84
CA ASP A 205 5.74 -22.03 27.65
C ASP A 205 4.83 -21.95 26.41
N GLU A 206 3.53 -22.19 26.57
CA GLU A 206 2.53 -22.07 25.48
C GLU A 206 2.41 -20.64 24.94
N GLU A 207 2.52 -19.63 25.80
CA GLU A 207 2.49 -18.22 25.38
C GLU A 207 3.79 -17.82 24.68
N HIS A 208 4.92 -18.42 25.06
CA HIS A 208 6.20 -18.21 24.40
C HIS A 208 6.18 -18.76 22.97
N ASP A 209 5.69 -19.98 22.78
CA ASP A 209 5.53 -20.58 21.45
C ASP A 209 4.65 -19.71 20.54
N LEU A 210 3.51 -19.22 21.06
CA LEU A 210 2.63 -18.33 20.30
C LEU A 210 3.29 -16.98 19.98
N TYR A 211 4.08 -16.45 20.91
CA TYR A 211 4.86 -15.24 20.68
C TYR A 211 5.89 -15.45 19.56
N GLU A 212 6.63 -16.56 19.56
CA GLU A 212 7.59 -16.88 18.50
C GLU A 212 6.90 -17.03 17.13
N GLU A 213 5.76 -17.72 17.07
CA GLU A 213 4.96 -17.81 15.84
C GLU A 213 4.55 -16.42 15.34
N MET A 214 4.04 -15.56 16.21
CA MET A 214 3.69 -14.18 15.87
C MET A 214 4.89 -13.40 15.32
N VAL A 215 6.08 -13.55 15.92
CA VAL A 215 7.32 -12.90 15.43
C VAL A 215 7.65 -13.37 14.01
N ILE A 216 7.60 -14.68 13.78
CA ILE A 216 7.90 -15.31 12.48
C ILE A 216 6.93 -14.79 11.41
N GLU A 217 5.62 -14.82 11.68
CA GLU A 217 4.60 -14.37 10.73
C GLU A 217 4.72 -12.86 10.43
N ASN A 218 4.99 -12.02 11.43
CA ASN A 218 5.20 -10.58 11.22
C ASN A 218 6.45 -10.31 10.36
N LYS A 219 7.55 -11.04 10.62
CA LYS A 219 8.77 -10.94 9.81
C LYS A 219 8.52 -11.39 8.37
N GLN A 220 7.81 -12.49 8.18
CA GLN A 220 7.43 -12.96 6.85
C GLN A 220 6.58 -11.94 6.11
N ALA A 221 5.57 -11.35 6.78
CA ALA A 221 4.74 -10.31 6.20
C ALA A 221 5.56 -9.09 5.79
N LEU A 222 6.52 -8.66 6.61
CA LEU A 222 7.40 -7.53 6.31
C LEU A 222 8.27 -7.80 5.07
N GLU A 223 8.88 -8.98 4.99
CA GLU A 223 9.66 -9.38 3.81
C GLU A 223 8.80 -9.44 2.54
N MET A 224 7.59 -10.00 2.62
CA MET A 224 6.66 -10.03 1.49
C MET A 224 6.24 -8.62 1.06
N ALA A 225 5.95 -7.72 2.00
CA ALA A 225 5.62 -6.33 1.70
C ALA A 225 6.77 -5.59 0.98
N ASN A 226 8.01 -5.82 1.42
CA ASN A 226 9.21 -5.25 0.77
C ASN A 226 9.42 -5.81 -0.65
N ILE A 227 9.24 -7.12 -0.84
CA ILE A 227 9.33 -7.77 -2.15
C ILE A 227 8.28 -7.19 -3.11
N TYR A 228 7.02 -7.14 -2.68
CA TYR A 228 5.92 -6.62 -3.51
C TYR A 228 6.10 -5.13 -3.82
N THR A 229 6.60 -4.34 -2.86
CA THR A 229 6.93 -2.92 -3.09
C THR A 229 7.99 -2.79 -4.19
N SER A 230 9.04 -3.60 -4.11
CA SER A 230 10.13 -3.61 -5.08
C SER A 230 9.66 -4.03 -6.47
N ILE A 231 8.78 -5.03 -6.57
CA ILE A 231 8.18 -5.48 -7.84
C ILE A 231 7.34 -4.34 -8.46
N ILE A 232 6.46 -3.71 -7.69
CA ILE A 232 5.62 -2.62 -8.20
C ILE A 232 6.46 -1.42 -8.66
N MET A 233 7.51 -1.07 -7.92
CA MET A 233 8.46 -0.03 -8.33
C MET A 233 9.20 -0.38 -9.63
N GLY A 234 9.70 -1.62 -9.74
CA GLY A 234 10.39 -2.10 -10.94
C GLY A 234 9.48 -2.09 -12.18
N MET A 235 8.22 -2.49 -12.00
CA MET A 235 7.19 -2.44 -13.03
C MET A 235 6.89 -1.00 -13.48
N THR A 236 6.74 -0.07 -12.54
CA THR A 236 6.53 1.35 -12.84
C THR A 236 7.70 1.94 -13.66
N GLY A 237 8.94 1.63 -13.27
CA GLY A 237 10.14 2.05 -14.01
C GLY A 237 10.21 1.45 -15.43
N THR A 238 9.78 0.20 -15.58
CA THR A 238 9.71 -0.48 -16.88
C THR A 238 8.66 0.17 -17.77
N PHE A 239 7.46 0.45 -17.26
CA PHE A 239 6.42 1.12 -18.03
C PHE A 239 6.78 2.56 -18.40
N ALA A 240 7.42 3.30 -17.50
CA ALA A 240 7.96 4.63 -17.83
C ALA A 240 8.95 4.56 -19.02
N SER A 241 9.79 3.53 -19.05
CA SER A 241 10.74 3.30 -20.15
C SER A 241 10.02 2.96 -21.47
N ILE A 242 8.96 2.13 -21.43
CA ILE A 242 8.14 1.81 -22.60
C ILE A 242 7.44 3.07 -23.13
N ILE A 243 6.87 3.91 -22.26
CA ILE A 243 6.23 5.17 -22.64
C ILE A 243 7.25 6.10 -23.31
N ASN A 244 8.41 6.29 -22.71
CA ASN A 244 9.48 7.12 -23.30
C ASN A 244 9.94 6.57 -24.65
N ASN A 245 10.02 5.25 -24.81
CA ASN A 245 10.33 4.64 -26.10
C ASN A 245 9.25 4.93 -27.14
N ASN A 246 7.97 4.83 -26.77
CA ASN A 246 6.86 5.15 -27.67
C ASN A 246 6.88 6.63 -28.09
N VAL A 247 7.14 7.55 -27.16
CA VAL A 247 7.32 8.98 -27.47
C VAL A 247 8.48 9.19 -28.44
N ASN A 248 9.63 8.54 -28.18
CA ASN A 248 10.78 8.62 -29.08
C ASN A 248 10.44 8.12 -30.50
N VAL A 249 9.70 7.02 -30.63
CA VAL A 249 9.26 6.49 -31.93
C VAL A 249 8.35 7.51 -32.65
N VAL A 250 7.38 8.11 -31.96
CA VAL A 250 6.50 9.12 -32.55
C VAL A 250 7.27 10.39 -32.95
N MET A 251 8.21 10.84 -32.12
CA MET A 251 9.05 12.00 -32.44
C MET A 251 9.93 11.76 -33.66
N LYS A 252 10.49 10.55 -33.79
CA LYS A 252 11.25 10.13 -34.98
C LYS A 252 10.37 10.14 -36.23
N LEU A 253 9.15 9.63 -36.14
CA LEU A 253 8.18 9.67 -37.25
C LEU A 253 7.86 11.12 -37.67
N LEU A 254 7.51 11.97 -36.71
CA LEU A 254 7.18 13.38 -36.98
C LEU A 254 8.37 14.13 -37.59
N THR A 255 9.58 13.90 -37.08
CA THR A 255 10.82 14.49 -37.61
C THR A 255 11.08 14.05 -39.04
N SER A 256 10.88 12.77 -39.34
CA SER A 256 11.02 12.22 -40.71
C SER A 256 10.05 12.89 -41.69
N ILE A 257 8.78 13.00 -41.31
CA ILE A 257 7.74 13.67 -42.12
C ILE A 257 8.08 15.16 -42.31
N THR A 258 8.53 15.82 -41.25
CA THR A 258 8.90 17.24 -41.30
C THR A 258 10.03 17.50 -42.29
N ILE A 259 11.08 16.66 -42.27
CA ILE A 259 12.23 16.79 -43.18
C ILE A 259 11.84 16.48 -44.62
N LEU A 260 10.98 15.48 -44.82
CA LEU A 260 10.45 15.14 -46.13
C LEU A 260 9.67 16.31 -46.76
N ILE A 261 8.97 17.11 -45.95
CA ILE A 261 8.18 18.25 -46.43
C ILE A 261 9.01 19.54 -46.51
N SER A 262 9.94 19.76 -45.57
CA SER A 262 10.67 21.04 -45.47
C SER A 262 11.67 21.26 -46.60
N LEU A 263 12.38 20.21 -47.03
CA LEU A 263 13.39 20.32 -48.10
C LEU A 263 12.78 20.72 -49.46
N PRO A 264 11.70 20.10 -49.96
CA PRO A 264 11.05 20.53 -51.18
C PRO A 264 10.42 21.92 -51.04
N THR A 265 9.84 22.22 -49.88
CA THR A 265 9.21 23.52 -49.62
C THR A 265 10.25 24.65 -49.64
N LEU A 266 11.44 24.43 -49.08
CA LEU A 266 12.54 25.40 -49.12
C LEU A 266 12.97 25.67 -50.55
N ILE A 267 13.14 24.62 -51.36
CA ILE A 267 13.54 24.77 -52.77
C ILE A 267 12.46 25.49 -53.57
N ALA A 268 11.19 25.11 -53.40
CA ALA A 268 10.05 25.76 -54.02
C ALA A 268 9.93 27.24 -53.59
N SER A 269 10.20 27.54 -52.32
CA SER A 269 10.16 28.91 -51.79
C SER A 269 11.25 29.79 -52.39
N ILE A 270 12.47 29.26 -52.60
CA ILE A 270 13.56 30.02 -53.24
C ILE A 270 13.21 30.32 -54.70
N TYR A 271 12.78 29.31 -55.46
CA TYR A 271 12.44 29.48 -56.88
C TYR A 271 11.07 30.13 -57.13
N GLY A 272 10.26 30.32 -56.08
CA GLY A 272 9.04 31.13 -56.11
C GLY A 272 9.26 32.63 -55.84
N MET A 273 10.50 33.06 -55.60
CA MET A 273 10.82 34.47 -55.39
C MET A 273 10.81 35.24 -56.72
N ASN A 274 10.26 36.46 -56.71
CA ASN A 274 10.27 37.37 -57.86
C ASN A 274 11.63 38.08 -58.03
N VAL A 275 12.71 37.31 -58.06
CA VAL A 275 14.09 37.79 -58.24
C VAL A 275 14.71 37.02 -59.40
N HIS A 276 15.60 37.64 -60.18
CA HIS A 276 16.33 36.93 -61.24
C HIS A 276 17.16 35.80 -60.63
N LEU A 277 16.78 34.57 -60.95
CA LEU A 277 17.44 33.36 -60.47
C LEU A 277 18.15 32.62 -61.62
N PRO A 278 19.24 31.91 -61.33
CA PRO A 278 19.85 31.02 -62.32
C PRO A 278 18.82 29.97 -62.79
N LEU A 279 18.87 29.58 -64.06
CA LEU A 279 17.97 28.61 -64.72
C LEU A 279 16.53 29.11 -65.00
N GLN A 280 16.18 30.37 -64.78
CA GLN A 280 14.82 30.88 -64.96
C GLN A 280 14.30 30.82 -66.42
N ASP A 281 15.15 31.02 -67.42
CA ASP A 281 14.75 31.07 -68.84
C ASP A 281 14.75 29.70 -69.55
N ASN A 282 15.07 28.61 -68.84
CA ASN A 282 15.18 27.28 -69.45
C ASN A 282 13.82 26.54 -69.41
N PRO A 283 13.31 26.02 -70.55
CA PRO A 283 12.05 25.25 -70.60
C PRO A 283 12.01 24.03 -69.67
N PHE A 284 13.16 23.45 -69.33
CA PHE A 284 13.28 22.27 -68.47
C PHE A 284 13.56 22.59 -66.99
N ALA A 285 13.64 23.87 -66.61
CA ALA A 285 14.03 24.31 -65.27
C ALA A 285 13.11 23.72 -64.19
N PHE A 286 11.80 23.74 -64.41
CA PHE A 286 10.81 23.22 -63.47
C PHE A 286 11.06 21.74 -63.14
N SER A 287 11.21 20.89 -64.17
CA SER A 287 11.45 19.45 -64.00
C SER A 287 12.77 19.16 -63.29
N PHE A 288 13.82 19.93 -63.61
CA PHE A 288 15.14 19.77 -62.98
C PHE A 288 15.10 20.14 -61.49
N ILE A 289 14.48 21.28 -61.14
CA ILE A 289 14.36 21.74 -59.75
C ILE A 289 13.53 20.76 -58.93
N MET A 290 12.43 20.23 -59.48
CA MET A 290 11.62 19.22 -58.79
C MET A 290 12.41 17.93 -58.55
N PHE A 291 13.17 17.47 -59.54
CA PHE A 291 14.02 16.29 -59.37
C PHE A 291 15.07 16.51 -58.27
N CYS A 292 15.77 17.65 -58.28
CA CYS A 292 16.72 18.01 -57.23
C CYS A 292 16.07 18.09 -55.85
N ALA A 293 14.84 18.61 -55.75
CA ALA A 293 14.10 18.69 -54.49
C ALA A 293 13.76 17.32 -53.91
N VAL A 294 13.27 16.41 -54.75
CA VAL A 294 12.99 15.03 -54.33
C VAL A 294 14.29 14.30 -53.98
N ALA A 295 15.33 14.46 -54.77
CA ALA A 295 16.64 13.85 -54.51
C ALA A 295 17.26 14.33 -53.20
N ALA A 296 17.20 15.63 -52.91
CA ALA A 296 17.69 16.21 -51.66
C ALA A 296 16.91 15.68 -50.45
N SER A 297 15.59 15.55 -50.58
CA SER A 297 14.71 15.02 -49.53
C SER A 297 14.97 13.53 -49.26
N ALA A 298 15.11 12.74 -50.32
CA ALA A 298 15.46 11.33 -50.23
C ALA A 298 16.86 11.12 -49.62
N LEU A 299 17.83 11.96 -49.98
CA LEU A 299 19.17 11.94 -49.41
C LEU A 299 19.16 12.30 -47.91
N GLY A 300 18.42 13.34 -47.53
CA GLY A 300 18.25 13.73 -46.13
C GLY A 300 17.65 12.59 -45.29
N LEU A 301 16.60 11.95 -45.80
CA LEU A 301 15.96 10.81 -45.14
C LEU A 301 16.90 9.60 -45.06
N PHE A 302 17.64 9.31 -46.13
CA PHE A 302 18.63 8.23 -46.16
C PHE A 302 19.75 8.42 -45.13
N ILE A 303 20.30 9.63 -45.00
CA ILE A 303 21.35 9.94 -44.02
C ILE A 303 20.84 9.71 -42.60
N LEU A 304 19.63 10.19 -42.28
CA LEU A 304 19.06 10.07 -40.94
C LEU A 304 18.76 8.62 -40.53
N VAL A 305 18.21 7.82 -41.47
CA VAL A 305 17.99 6.39 -41.25
C VAL A 305 19.33 5.66 -41.06
N ARG A 306 20.33 5.98 -41.90
CA ARG A 306 21.65 5.34 -41.83
C ARG A 306 22.39 5.65 -40.53
N TRP A 307 22.22 6.86 -39.99
CA TRP A 307 22.88 7.30 -38.76
C TRP A 307 22.11 6.89 -37.49
N LYS A 308 21.00 6.15 -37.60
CA LYS A 308 20.14 5.74 -36.47
C LYS A 308 19.69 6.89 -35.56
N VAL A 309 19.70 8.11 -36.09
CA VAL A 309 19.14 9.30 -35.43
C VAL A 309 17.60 9.18 -35.46
N LEU A 310 17.08 8.50 -36.48
CA LEU A 310 15.72 7.98 -36.60
C LEU A 310 15.62 6.52 -36.19
#